data_AF-A0A7J6SB52-F1
#
_entry.id   AF-A0A7J6SB52-F1
#
_cell.length_a   1.000
_cell.length_b   1.000
_cell.length_c   1.000
_cell.angle_alpha   90.00
_cell.angle_beta   90.00
_cell.angle_gamma   90.00
#
_symmetry.space_group_name_H-M   'P 1'
#
loop_
_entity.id
_entity.type
_entity.pdbx_description
1 polymer ?
#
loop_
_entity_poly.entity_id
_entity_poly.type
_entity_poly.pdbx_seq_one_letter_code
_entity_poly.pdbx_strand_id
1 'polypeptide(L)'
;MAATTVAAPVVVESSSPHTTPFPSLEYLSYRDENDLPALTQLIEKDLSEPYSVFTYRYFLNRWPELCIMCIDNESADKKIIGCVVCKLDEHHSHHSPKDDNDQQQQQQQRSTKRGYIAMLAVASSYRGHHIASHMVELALQRMHKMGADECVLEAEITNTAALGLYRKLGFIKTKRLPRYYLNGSDAYRLKYFFMENPAATSSNDEETQDNQDEQENDAHPAASTDE
;
A
#
# COMPACT_ATOMS: atom_id res chain seq x y z
N MET A 1 -12.49 -34.86 -4.96
CA MET A 1 -11.46 -33.97 -5.54
C MET A 1 -12.16 -32.70 -6.00
N ALA A 2 -11.97 -31.59 -5.28
CA ALA A 2 -12.49 -30.29 -5.70
C ALA A 2 -11.32 -29.47 -6.25
N ALA A 3 -11.42 -29.09 -7.51
CA ALA A 3 -10.43 -28.25 -8.18
C ALA A 3 -10.63 -26.80 -7.71
N THR A 4 -9.66 -26.25 -6.99
CA THR A 4 -9.61 -24.84 -6.64
C THR A 4 -9.12 -24.06 -7.85
N THR A 5 -10.02 -23.30 -8.48
CA THR A 5 -9.70 -22.37 -9.56
C THR A 5 -8.85 -21.22 -8.99
N VAL A 6 -7.62 -21.07 -9.50
CA VAL A 6 -6.73 -19.96 -9.19
C VAL A 6 -7.16 -18.76 -10.04
N ALA A 7 -7.51 -17.64 -9.40
CA ALA A 7 -7.86 -16.41 -10.09
C ALA A 7 -6.64 -15.84 -10.83
N ALA A 8 -6.86 -15.36 -12.06
CA ALA A 8 -5.85 -14.76 -12.92
C ALA A 8 -5.30 -13.44 -12.33
N PRO A 9 -4.04 -13.06 -12.63
CA PRO A 9 -3.44 -11.84 -12.11
C PRO A 9 -4.17 -10.61 -12.68
N VAL A 10 -4.60 -9.73 -11.77
CA VAL A 10 -5.21 -8.44 -12.10
C VAL A 10 -4.10 -7.48 -12.53
N VAL A 11 -4.00 -7.24 -13.84
CA VAL A 11 -3.16 -6.18 -14.40
C VAL A 11 -3.81 -4.84 -14.10
N VAL A 12 -3.12 -3.98 -13.35
CA VAL A 12 -3.61 -2.64 -12.99
C VAL A 12 -2.96 -1.63 -13.90
N GLU A 13 -3.71 -1.07 -14.85
CA GLU A 13 -3.27 0.09 -15.64
C GLU A 13 -3.29 1.33 -14.76
N SER A 14 -2.18 2.07 -14.74
CA SER A 14 -2.06 3.35 -14.01
C SER A 14 -2.09 4.52 -14.98
N SER A 15 -3.04 5.44 -14.77
CA SER A 15 -3.19 6.68 -15.55
C SER A 15 -2.37 7.81 -14.92
N SER A 16 -1.08 7.90 -15.26
CA SER A 16 -0.24 9.09 -15.02
C SER A 16 0.94 9.09 -16.01
N PRO A 17 1.34 10.23 -16.60
CA PRO A 17 2.39 10.29 -17.61
C PRO A 17 3.78 10.29 -16.95
N HIS A 18 4.13 9.19 -16.30
CA HIS A 18 5.52 8.86 -16.01
C HIS A 18 5.96 7.85 -17.05
N THR A 19 6.40 8.36 -18.21
CA THR A 19 7.05 7.55 -19.25
C THR A 19 8.27 6.88 -18.62
N THR A 20 8.13 5.59 -18.28
CA THR A 20 9.24 4.79 -17.79
C THR A 20 10.28 4.71 -18.93
N PRO A 21 11.58 4.93 -18.67
CA PRO A 21 12.62 4.76 -19.69
C PRO A 21 12.79 3.31 -20.14
N PHE A 22 12.08 2.38 -19.51
CA PHE A 22 12.10 0.95 -19.81
C PHE A 22 10.65 0.45 -20.04
N PRO A 23 10.21 0.32 -21.30
CA PRO A 23 8.89 -0.23 -21.62
C PRO A 23 8.74 -1.71 -21.25
N SER A 24 9.84 -2.39 -20.91
CA SER A 24 9.92 -3.81 -20.56
C SER A 24 9.84 -4.13 -19.07
N LEU A 25 9.75 -3.12 -18.19
CA LEU A 25 9.64 -3.37 -16.75
C LEU A 25 8.21 -3.71 -16.34
N GLU A 26 8.09 -4.79 -15.59
CA GLU A 26 6.82 -5.25 -15.04
C GLU A 26 6.83 -5.15 -13.51
N TYR A 27 5.74 -4.64 -12.94
CA TYR A 27 5.58 -4.47 -11.50
C TYR A 27 4.52 -5.43 -10.97
N LEU A 28 4.94 -6.42 -10.20
CA LEU A 28 4.09 -7.50 -9.70
C LEU A 28 4.08 -7.54 -8.18
N SER A 29 2.96 -7.98 -7.60
CA SER A 29 2.94 -8.39 -6.20
C SER A 29 3.80 -9.64 -5.99
N TYR A 30 4.31 -9.84 -4.77
CA TYR A 30 4.95 -11.10 -4.38
C TYR A 30 4.02 -12.27 -4.69
N ARG A 31 4.57 -13.31 -5.35
CA ARG A 31 3.77 -14.44 -5.86
C ARG A 31 3.82 -15.61 -4.91
N ASP A 32 5.02 -16.15 -4.70
CA ASP A 32 5.26 -17.33 -3.90
C ASP A 32 6.74 -17.50 -3.54
N GLU A 33 7.05 -18.60 -2.86
CA GLU A 33 8.36 -18.92 -2.32
C GLU A 33 9.46 -19.02 -3.39
N ASN A 34 9.12 -19.20 -4.68
CA ASN A 34 10.12 -19.24 -5.76
C ASN A 34 10.81 -17.88 -5.96
N ASP A 35 10.16 -16.78 -5.59
CA ASP A 35 10.73 -15.43 -5.67
C ASP A 35 11.67 -15.10 -4.50
N LEU A 36 11.54 -15.82 -3.38
CA LEU A 36 12.24 -15.50 -2.14
C LEU A 36 13.77 -15.52 -2.27
N PRO A 37 14.41 -16.52 -2.94
CA PRO A 37 15.86 -16.53 -3.10
C PRO A 37 16.39 -15.30 -3.85
N ALA A 38 15.72 -14.90 -4.94
CA ALA A 38 16.13 -13.74 -5.74
C ALA A 38 15.90 -12.42 -5.00
N LEU A 39 14.77 -12.31 -4.29
CA LEU A 39 14.44 -11.15 -3.46
C LEU A 39 15.43 -10.99 -2.29
N THR A 40 15.74 -12.08 -1.59
CA THR A 40 16.71 -12.09 -0.48
C THR A 40 18.10 -11.65 -0.99
N GLN A 41 18.56 -12.22 -2.10
CA GLN A 41 19.85 -11.85 -2.69
C GLN A 41 19.92 -10.38 -3.12
N LEU A 42 18.80 -9.80 -3.57
CA LEU A 42 18.74 -8.38 -3.93
C LEU A 42 18.83 -7.50 -2.69
N ILE A 43 18.11 -7.83 -1.63
CA ILE A 43 18.04 -7.04 -0.39
C ILE A 43 19.36 -7.10 0.38
N GLU A 44 19.97 -8.28 0.52
CA GLU A 44 21.23 -8.45 1.26
C GLU A 44 22.42 -7.71 0.63
N LYS A 45 22.34 -7.38 -0.67
CA LYS A 45 23.37 -6.56 -1.34
C LYS A 45 23.26 -5.07 -1.00
N ASP A 46 22.07 -4.61 -0.64
CA ASP A 46 21.73 -3.19 -0.56
C ASP A 46 21.46 -2.71 0.86
N LEU A 47 21.05 -3.61 1.77
CA LEU A 47 20.75 -3.27 3.17
C LEU A 47 21.83 -3.77 4.12
N SER A 48 22.09 -2.97 5.15
CA SER A 48 23.10 -3.22 6.19
C SER A 48 22.67 -4.24 7.24
N GLU A 49 21.38 -4.59 7.28
CA GLU A 49 20.77 -5.41 8.33
C GLU A 49 20.61 -6.88 7.89
N PRO A 50 21.13 -7.86 8.66
CA PRO A 50 20.96 -9.27 8.37
C PRO A 50 19.57 -9.73 8.80
N TYR A 51 18.65 -9.89 7.83
CA TYR A 51 17.32 -10.44 8.10
C TYR A 51 17.32 -11.97 8.05
N SER A 52 16.67 -12.62 9.01
CA SER A 52 16.41 -14.06 8.92
C SER A 52 15.35 -14.35 7.86
N VAL A 53 15.37 -15.55 7.28
CA VAL A 53 14.33 -16.03 6.36
C VAL A 53 12.91 -15.88 6.93
N PHE A 54 12.76 -16.01 8.25
CA PHE A 54 11.48 -15.85 8.95
C PHE A 54 10.95 -14.41 8.88
N THR A 55 11.84 -13.42 8.84
CA THR A 55 11.45 -12.01 8.72
C THR A 55 10.85 -11.76 7.35
N TYR A 56 11.49 -12.22 6.27
CA TYR A 56 10.93 -12.11 4.93
C TYR A 56 9.56 -12.79 4.84
N ARG A 57 9.45 -14.06 5.26
CA ARG A 57 8.18 -14.80 5.24
C ARG A 57 7.07 -14.14 6.04
N TYR A 58 7.40 -13.49 7.17
CA TYR A 58 6.41 -12.77 7.96
C TYR A 58 5.73 -11.66 7.15
N PHE A 59 6.50 -10.86 6.40
CA PHE A 59 5.92 -9.82 5.55
C PHE A 59 5.23 -10.42 4.31
N LEU A 60 5.97 -11.24 3.58
CA LEU A 60 5.57 -11.72 2.25
C LEU A 60 4.34 -12.62 2.28
N ASN A 61 4.15 -13.41 3.34
CA ASN A 61 2.99 -14.30 3.45
C ASN A 61 1.75 -13.59 4.00
N ARG A 62 1.91 -12.49 4.73
CA ARG A 62 0.81 -11.77 5.37
C ARG A 62 0.30 -10.59 4.55
N TRP A 63 1.18 -9.94 3.80
CA TRP A 63 0.84 -8.80 2.93
C TRP A 63 1.47 -8.93 1.54
N PRO A 64 1.27 -10.06 0.83
CA PRO A 64 1.83 -10.25 -0.52
C PRO A 64 1.44 -9.13 -1.48
N GLU A 65 0.23 -8.58 -1.34
CA GLU A 65 -0.30 -7.48 -2.14
C GLU A 65 0.37 -6.13 -1.86
N LEU A 66 1.02 -5.95 -0.72
CA LEU A 66 1.79 -4.73 -0.42
C LEU A 66 3.28 -4.90 -0.74
N CYS A 67 3.72 -6.12 -1.02
CA CYS A 67 5.10 -6.43 -1.39
C CYS A 67 5.22 -6.44 -2.92
N ILE A 68 5.88 -5.44 -3.49
CA ILE A 68 5.95 -5.23 -4.94
C ILE A 68 7.36 -5.54 -5.42
N MET A 69 7.47 -6.26 -6.53
CA MET A 69 8.68 -6.59 -7.24
C MET A 69 8.68 -5.90 -8.61
N CYS A 70 9.85 -5.51 -9.07
CA CYS A 70 10.09 -5.02 -10.42
C CYS A 70 10.91 -6.07 -11.18
N ILE A 71 10.37 -6.54 -12.30
CA ILE A 71 10.95 -7.58 -13.15
C ILE A 71 11.38 -6.94 -14.46
N ASP A 72 12.60 -7.25 -14.90
CA ASP A 72 13.07 -6.96 -16.24
C ASP A 72 12.72 -8.14 -17.17
N ASN A 73 11.71 -7.94 -18.03
CA ASN A 73 11.25 -8.97 -18.97
C ASN A 73 12.16 -9.14 -20.20
N GLU A 74 13.09 -8.22 -20.46
CA GLU A 74 14.08 -8.37 -21.53
C GLU A 74 15.27 -9.22 -21.11
N SER A 75 15.51 -9.34 -19.80
CA SER A 75 16.47 -10.30 -19.28
C SER A 75 16.01 -11.74 -19.56
N ALA A 76 16.93 -12.57 -20.09
CA ALA A 76 16.65 -13.98 -20.43
C ALA A 76 16.01 -14.77 -19.27
N ASP A 77 16.32 -14.40 -18.03
CA ASP A 77 15.86 -15.07 -16.82
C ASP A 77 14.69 -14.35 -16.10
N LYS A 78 14.09 -13.32 -16.71
CA LYS A 78 13.05 -12.47 -16.07
C LYS A 78 13.42 -12.05 -14.65
N LYS A 79 14.53 -11.31 -14.57
CA LYS A 79 15.23 -11.05 -13.32
C LYS A 79 14.46 -10.04 -12.46
N ILE A 80 14.34 -10.34 -11.16
CA ILE A 80 13.91 -9.35 -10.16
C ILE A 80 15.02 -8.32 -9.99
N ILE A 81 14.75 -7.07 -10.38
CA ILE A 81 15.70 -5.96 -10.33
C ILE A 81 15.37 -4.93 -9.26
N GLY A 82 14.18 -5.01 -8.66
CA GLY A 82 13.73 -4.13 -7.60
C GLY A 82 12.69 -4.80 -6.72
N CYS A 83 12.64 -4.42 -5.45
CA CYS A 83 11.54 -4.80 -4.57
C CYS A 83 11.26 -3.73 -3.51
N VAL A 84 10.02 -3.67 -3.07
CA VAL A 84 9.59 -2.99 -1.84
C VAL A 84 8.77 -3.97 -1.01
N VAL A 85 9.11 -4.13 0.26
CA VAL A 85 8.45 -5.04 1.20
C VAL A 85 7.75 -4.20 2.25
N CYS A 86 6.45 -4.41 2.38
CA CYS A 86 5.59 -3.58 3.20
C CYS A 86 4.65 -4.41 4.08
N LYS A 87 4.04 -3.75 5.07
CA LYS A 87 2.90 -4.28 5.82
C LYS A 87 1.89 -3.18 6.13
N LEU A 88 0.72 -3.60 6.63
CA LEU A 88 -0.33 -2.72 7.13
C LEU A 88 -0.93 -3.32 8.41
N ASP A 89 -0.83 -2.59 9.52
CA ASP A 89 -1.31 -3.03 10.84
C ASP A 89 -2.15 -1.94 11.52
N GLU A 90 -3.01 -2.32 12.45
CA GLU A 90 -3.59 -1.38 13.40
C GLU A 90 -2.52 -0.94 14.42
N HIS A 91 -2.42 0.37 14.61
CA HIS A 91 -1.53 0.97 15.58
C HIS A 91 -2.33 1.69 16.65
N HIS A 92 -2.30 1.15 17.86
CA HIS A 92 -2.83 1.80 19.05
C HIS A 92 -1.78 2.76 19.60
N SER A 93 -2.09 4.06 19.63
CA SER A 93 -1.23 5.00 20.33
C SER A 93 -1.29 4.74 21.83
N HIS A 94 -0.18 4.32 22.43
CA HIS A 94 -0.03 4.36 23.88
C HIS A 94 0.20 5.82 24.34
N HIS A 95 -0.83 6.65 24.27
CA HIS A 95 -0.91 7.78 25.20
C HIS A 95 -1.41 7.21 26.52
N SER A 96 -0.48 6.82 27.39
CA SER A 96 -0.83 6.63 28.80
C SER A 96 -1.34 7.98 29.30
N PRO A 97 -2.58 8.07 29.83
CA PRO A 97 -3.08 9.30 30.40
C PRO A 97 -2.11 9.75 31.48
N LYS A 98 -1.61 10.98 31.38
CA LYS A 98 -0.72 11.56 32.39
C LYS A 98 -1.49 12.19 33.54
N ASP A 99 -2.80 12.37 33.39
CA ASP A 99 -3.66 13.04 34.36
C ASP A 99 -5.03 12.34 34.50
N ASP A 100 -5.54 12.24 35.74
CA ASP A 100 -6.83 11.63 36.07
C ASP A 100 -8.04 12.39 35.50
N ASN A 101 -7.84 13.63 35.02
CA ASN A 101 -8.91 14.48 34.45
C ASN A 101 -9.21 14.21 32.97
N ASP A 102 -8.43 13.38 32.27
CA ASP A 102 -8.63 13.06 30.85
C ASP A 102 -9.65 11.94 30.60
N GLN A 103 -10.31 11.42 31.64
CA GLN A 103 -11.25 10.29 31.54
C GLN A 103 -12.48 10.59 30.67
N GLN A 104 -12.86 11.86 30.50
CA GLN A 104 -13.97 12.24 29.61
C GLN A 104 -13.56 12.42 28.14
N GLN A 105 -12.27 12.42 27.80
CA GLN A 105 -11.77 12.46 26.41
C GLN A 105 -11.42 11.06 25.85
N GLN A 106 -11.68 9.99 26.60
CA GLN A 106 -11.32 8.62 26.21
C GLN A 106 -12.17 8.05 25.05
N GLN A 107 -13.30 8.67 24.68
CA GLN A 107 -14.27 8.02 23.79
C GLN A 107 -13.91 8.00 22.29
N GLN A 108 -12.79 8.57 21.85
CA GLN A 108 -12.49 8.67 20.40
C GLN A 108 -11.01 8.51 19.98
N GLN A 109 -10.14 7.87 20.78
CA GLN A 109 -8.84 7.43 20.22
C GLN A 109 -9.05 6.21 19.32
N ARG A 110 -9.44 6.46 18.06
CA ARG A 110 -9.51 5.44 17.01
C ARG A 110 -8.10 4.87 16.77
N SER A 111 -7.98 3.55 16.65
CA SER A 111 -6.73 2.92 16.21
C SER A 111 -6.37 3.47 14.82
N THR A 112 -5.13 3.93 14.65
CA THR A 112 -4.65 4.40 13.34
C THR A 112 -4.20 3.19 12.54
N LYS A 113 -4.68 3.00 11.32
CA LYS A 113 -4.21 1.97 10.41
C LYS A 113 -2.92 2.44 9.75
N ARG A 114 -1.79 1.83 10.11
CA ARG A 114 -0.45 2.30 9.75
C ARG A 114 0.23 1.32 8.79
N GLY A 115 0.56 1.83 7.61
CA GLY A 115 1.49 1.21 6.68
C GLY A 115 2.93 1.30 7.17
N TYR A 116 3.75 0.31 6.81
CA TYR A 116 5.17 0.30 7.10
C TYR A 116 5.96 -0.21 5.89
N ILE A 117 6.96 0.56 5.46
CA ILE A 117 7.94 0.11 4.46
C ILE A 117 9.14 -0.45 5.22
N ALA A 118 9.29 -1.78 5.15
CA ALA A 118 10.34 -2.48 5.87
C ALA A 118 11.66 -2.51 5.08
N MET A 119 11.56 -2.79 3.78
CA MET A 119 12.73 -2.99 2.90
C MET A 119 12.44 -2.38 1.53
N LEU A 120 13.45 -1.75 0.93
CA LEU A 120 13.43 -1.22 -0.42
C LEU A 120 14.81 -1.44 -1.04
N ALA A 121 14.87 -2.15 -2.16
CA ALA A 121 16.11 -2.41 -2.88
C ALA A 121 15.90 -2.27 -4.39
N VAL A 122 16.92 -1.76 -5.08
CA VAL A 122 16.96 -1.68 -6.54
C VAL A 122 18.38 -1.96 -6.97
N ALA A 123 18.53 -2.94 -7.87
CA ALA A 123 19.79 -3.35 -8.44
C ALA A 123 20.56 -2.12 -8.95
N SER A 124 21.84 -2.00 -8.56
CA SER A 124 22.65 -0.80 -8.80
C SER A 124 22.67 -0.32 -10.24
N SER A 125 22.67 -1.23 -11.23
CA SER A 125 22.64 -0.91 -12.65
C SER A 125 21.32 -0.29 -13.15
N TYR A 126 20.25 -0.39 -12.36
CA TYR A 126 18.92 0.15 -12.68
C TYR A 126 18.56 1.38 -11.82
N ARG A 127 19.43 1.82 -10.91
CA ARG A 127 19.22 3.03 -10.11
C ARG A 127 19.25 4.29 -10.98
N GLY A 128 18.63 5.36 -10.48
CA GLY A 128 18.52 6.63 -11.23
C GLY A 128 17.36 6.68 -12.23
N HIS A 129 16.61 5.60 -12.40
CA HIS A 129 15.49 5.49 -13.36
C HIS A 129 14.11 5.48 -12.69
N HIS A 130 13.99 6.07 -11.50
CA HIS A 130 12.72 6.22 -10.76
C HIS A 130 11.98 4.92 -10.38
N ILE A 131 12.58 3.75 -10.55
CA ILE A 131 11.98 2.43 -10.22
C ILE A 131 11.57 2.37 -8.74
N ALA A 132 12.45 2.78 -7.83
CA ALA A 132 12.17 2.81 -6.39
C ALA A 132 11.00 3.73 -6.05
N SER A 133 10.96 4.93 -6.66
CA SER A 133 9.86 5.88 -6.48
C SER A 133 8.53 5.29 -6.92
N HIS A 134 8.49 4.67 -8.10
CA HIS A 134 7.28 4.06 -8.63
C HIS A 134 6.78 2.90 -7.76
N MET A 135 7.67 2.01 -7.30
CA MET A 135 7.28 0.93 -6.39
C MET A 135 6.70 1.45 -5.07
N VAL A 136 7.30 2.49 -4.49
CA VAL A 136 6.78 3.10 -3.25
C VAL A 136 5.43 3.77 -3.50
N GLU A 137 5.24 4.48 -4.61
CA GLU A 137 3.96 5.07 -4.99
C GLU A 137 2.86 4.01 -5.14
N LEU A 138 3.15 2.90 -5.82
CA LEU A 138 2.21 1.79 -5.94
C LEU A 138 1.87 1.19 -4.57
N ALA A 139 2.86 1.00 -3.69
CA ALA A 139 2.64 0.50 -2.34
C ALA A 139 1.77 1.47 -1.51
N LEU A 140 2.04 2.77 -1.58
CA LEU A 140 1.24 3.82 -0.92
C LEU A 140 -0.20 3.84 -1.45
N GLN A 141 -0.40 3.73 -2.76
CA GLN A 141 -1.74 3.65 -3.36
C GLN A 141 -2.51 2.43 -2.85
N ARG A 142 -1.85 1.26 -2.75
CA ARG A 142 -2.47 0.04 -2.21
C ARG A 142 -2.80 0.18 -0.73
N MET A 143 -1.87 0.71 0.08
CA MET A 143 -2.11 1.02 1.50
C MET A 143 -3.30 1.97 1.68
N HIS A 144 -3.38 3.03 0.88
CA HIS A 144 -4.48 3.99 0.94
C HIS A 144 -5.83 3.34 0.59
N LYS A 145 -5.88 2.53 -0.48
CA LYS A 145 -7.08 1.75 -0.84
C LYS A 145 -7.50 0.77 0.26
N MET A 146 -6.55 0.30 1.06
CA MET A 146 -6.80 -0.54 2.23
C MET A 146 -7.12 0.27 3.49
N GLY A 147 -7.30 1.58 3.41
CA GLY A 147 -7.70 2.45 4.52
C GLY A 147 -6.56 2.81 5.47
N ALA A 148 -5.31 2.86 5.01
CA ALA A 148 -4.20 3.39 5.81
C ALA A 148 -4.35 4.89 6.06
N ASP A 149 -4.16 5.32 7.30
CA ASP A 149 -4.11 6.73 7.71
C ASP A 149 -2.71 7.33 7.47
N GLU A 150 -1.69 6.48 7.60
CA GLU A 150 -0.29 6.88 7.51
C GLU A 150 0.60 5.73 7.04
N CYS A 151 1.78 6.06 6.52
CA CYS A 151 2.86 5.11 6.26
C CYS A 151 4.14 5.60 6.93
N VAL A 152 4.87 4.70 7.59
CA VAL A 152 6.14 5.03 8.25
C VAL A 152 7.29 4.16 7.76
N LEU A 153 8.52 4.65 7.93
CA LEU A 153 9.75 3.88 7.75
C LEU A 153 10.90 4.50 8.52
N GLU A 154 12.00 3.78 8.59
CA GLU A 154 13.26 4.27 9.11
C GLU A 154 14.35 4.21 8.04
N ALA A 155 15.16 5.26 7.97
CA ALA A 155 16.31 5.33 7.08
C ALA A 155 17.54 5.83 7.83
N GLU A 156 18.71 5.22 7.55
CA GLU A 156 20.00 5.69 8.06
C GLU A 156 20.19 7.18 7.75
N ILE A 157 20.69 7.95 8.73
CA ILE A 157 20.89 9.39 8.54
C ILE A 157 21.90 9.71 7.43
N THR A 158 22.80 8.77 7.14
CA THR A 158 23.84 8.84 6.11
C THR A 158 23.32 8.45 4.72
N ASN A 159 22.17 7.78 4.62
CA ASN A 159 21.58 7.35 3.36
C ASN A 159 20.86 8.52 2.66
N THR A 160 21.63 9.46 2.15
CA THR A 160 21.14 10.68 1.50
C THR A 160 20.26 10.39 0.28
N ALA A 161 20.51 9.29 -0.43
CA ALA A 161 19.70 8.84 -1.56
C ALA A 161 18.28 8.45 -1.12
N ALA A 162 18.14 7.58 -0.12
CA ALA A 162 16.83 7.19 0.41
C ALA A 162 16.09 8.37 1.02
N LEU A 163 16.78 9.20 1.83
CA LEU A 163 16.19 10.40 2.42
C LEU A 163 15.68 11.39 1.35
N GLY A 164 16.43 11.54 0.26
CA GLY A 164 16.04 12.37 -0.88
C GLY A 164 14.83 11.82 -1.64
N LEU A 165 14.79 10.50 -1.86
CA LEU A 165 13.66 9.80 -2.47
C LEU A 165 12.38 9.99 -1.65
N TYR A 166 12.40 9.63 -0.37
CA TYR A 166 11.20 9.67 0.46
C TYR A 166 10.68 11.09 0.66
N ARG A 167 11.58 12.08 0.80
CA ARG A 167 11.18 13.49 0.83
C ARG A 167 10.45 13.92 -0.44
N LYS A 168 10.93 13.51 -1.63
CA LYS A 168 10.27 13.83 -2.90
C LYS A 168 8.89 13.19 -3.02
N LEU A 169 8.71 12.01 -2.40
CA LEU A 169 7.42 11.31 -2.31
C LEU A 169 6.49 11.87 -1.22
N GLY A 170 6.84 12.97 -0.54
CA GLY A 170 6.00 13.60 0.47
C GLY A 170 6.14 13.07 1.89
N PHE A 171 7.11 12.18 2.16
CA PHE A 171 7.42 11.80 3.54
C PHE A 171 8.12 12.95 4.27
N ILE A 172 7.72 13.15 5.54
CA ILE A 172 8.35 14.10 6.45
C ILE A 172 9.15 13.39 7.53
N LYS A 173 10.26 14.01 7.97
CA LYS A 173 11.05 13.54 9.12
C LYS A 173 10.30 13.86 10.41
N THR A 174 10.00 12.86 11.22
CA THR A 174 9.23 13.04 12.47
C THR A 174 10.05 12.79 13.72
N LYS A 175 11.06 11.92 13.67
CA LYS A 175 11.86 11.56 14.84
C LYS A 175 13.28 11.16 14.43
N ARG A 176 14.27 11.50 15.26
CA ARG A 176 15.61 10.91 15.21
C ARG A 176 15.70 9.76 16.21
N LEU A 177 16.23 8.63 15.78
CA LEU A 177 16.39 7.41 16.56
C LEU A 177 17.89 7.14 16.74
N PRO A 178 18.46 7.41 17.92
CA PRO A 178 19.89 7.26 18.15
C PRO A 178 20.29 5.78 18.18
N ARG A 179 21.39 5.41 17.51
CA ARG A 179 21.93 4.04 17.45
C ARG A 179 20.87 2.98 17.09
N TYR A 180 20.12 3.25 16.04
CA TYR A 180 18.98 2.44 15.63
C TYR A 180 19.41 1.17 14.88
N TYR A 181 20.40 1.30 14.01
CA TYR A 181 20.93 0.19 13.22
C TYR A 181 22.03 -0.56 13.98
N LEU A 182 22.28 -1.83 13.63
CA LEU A 182 23.26 -2.69 14.31
C LEU A 182 24.69 -2.16 14.22
N ASN A 183 25.00 -1.42 13.15
CA ASN A 183 26.26 -0.72 12.97
C ASN A 183 26.43 0.51 13.90
N GLY A 184 25.43 0.82 14.74
CA GLY A 184 25.40 1.97 15.64
C GLY A 184 24.97 3.28 14.97
N SER A 185 24.61 3.25 13.68
CA SER A 185 24.12 4.41 12.94
C SER A 185 22.75 4.85 13.44
N ASP A 186 22.55 6.16 13.47
CA ASP A 186 21.24 6.75 13.78
C ASP A 186 20.28 6.57 12.60
N ALA A 187 18.99 6.61 12.88
CA ALA A 187 17.95 6.64 11.87
C ALA A 187 17.08 7.90 11.98
N TYR A 188 16.50 8.32 10.85
CA TYR A 188 15.30 9.15 10.85
C TYR A 188 14.06 8.28 10.67
N ARG A 189 13.08 8.45 11.55
CA ARG A 189 11.69 8.06 11.30
C ARG A 189 11.09 9.02 10.28
N LEU A 190 10.64 8.49 9.16
CA LEU A 190 9.89 9.23 8.16
C LEU A 190 8.42 8.81 8.20
N LYS A 191 7.53 9.75 7.88
CA LYS A 191 6.08 9.53 7.87
C LYS A 191 5.42 10.18 6.67
N TYR A 192 4.56 9.44 6.01
CA TYR A 192 3.62 9.89 4.99
C TYR A 192 2.22 9.87 5.59
N PHE A 193 1.43 10.91 5.36
CA PHE A 193 0.04 11.00 5.82
C PHE A 193 -0.87 10.91 4.60
N PHE A 194 -1.84 10.00 4.65
CA PHE A 194 -2.87 9.95 3.63
C PHE A 194 -3.91 11.02 3.98
N MET A 195 -3.97 12.09 3.19
CA MET A 195 -5.02 13.10 3.36
C MET A 195 -6.30 12.58 2.73
N GLU A 196 -7.40 12.53 3.49
CA GLU A 196 -8.72 12.37 2.89
C GLU A 196 -9.04 13.62 2.06
N ASN A 197 -9.57 13.43 0.85
CA ASN A 197 -10.14 14.52 0.08
C ASN A 197 -11.56 14.78 0.60
N PRO A 198 -11.84 15.89 1.31
CA PRO A 198 -13.17 16.17 1.84
C PRO A 198 -14.24 16.35 0.74
N ALA A 199 -13.85 16.52 -0.52
CA ALA A 199 -14.79 16.64 -1.64
C ALA A 199 -15.37 15.31 -2.14
N ALA A 200 -14.80 14.14 -1.78
CA ALA A 200 -15.25 12.84 -2.29
C ALA A 200 -16.42 12.24 -1.50
N THR A 201 -16.79 12.81 -0.35
CA THR A 201 -17.76 12.23 0.59
C THR A 201 -19.19 12.77 0.42
N SER A 202 -19.50 13.50 -0.65
CA SER A 202 -20.77 14.25 -0.79
C SER A 202 -21.64 13.89 -2.01
N SER A 203 -21.51 12.70 -2.60
CA SER A 203 -22.27 12.36 -3.83
C SER A 203 -23.05 11.05 -3.83
N ASN A 204 -23.44 10.48 -2.68
CA ASN A 204 -24.20 9.21 -2.69
C ASN A 204 -25.49 9.15 -1.85
N ASP A 205 -25.94 10.26 -1.27
CA ASP A 205 -27.21 10.29 -0.53
C ASP A 205 -28.15 11.32 -1.16
N GLU A 206 -28.84 10.93 -2.24
CA GLU A 206 -30.18 11.44 -2.64
C GLU A 206 -30.53 10.90 -4.04
N GLU A 207 -31.15 9.73 -4.10
CA GLU A 207 -32.11 9.41 -5.18
C GLU A 207 -32.93 8.17 -4.76
N THR A 208 -33.95 8.40 -3.94
CA THR A 208 -35.13 7.52 -3.95
C THR A 208 -36.36 8.33 -3.58
N GLN A 209 -36.95 9.00 -4.56
CA GLN A 209 -38.38 9.33 -4.51
C GLN A 209 -38.97 9.45 -5.92
N ASP A 210 -40.07 8.70 -6.07
CA ASP A 210 -41.17 8.86 -7.01
C ASP A 210 -40.92 8.72 -8.52
N ASN A 211 -41.49 7.65 -9.08
CA ASN A 211 -42.36 7.71 -10.25
C ASN A 211 -43.00 6.34 -10.52
N GLN A 212 -44.23 6.14 -10.07
CA GLN A 212 -45.19 5.26 -10.76
C GLN A 212 -46.57 5.91 -10.70
N ASP A 213 -46.93 6.61 -11.78
CA ASP A 213 -48.31 6.67 -12.24
C ASP A 213 -48.35 6.77 -13.78
N GLU A 214 -49.19 5.89 -14.33
CA GLU A 214 -49.96 5.97 -15.59
C GLU A 214 -49.31 5.76 -16.97
N GLN A 215 -49.72 4.66 -17.62
CA GLN A 215 -50.49 4.64 -18.89
C GLN A 215 -50.96 3.19 -19.17
N GLU A 216 -52.24 2.82 -18.98
CA GLU A 216 -53.42 3.03 -19.85
C GLU A 216 -53.47 2.09 -21.09
N ASN A 217 -54.41 1.13 -21.11
CA ASN A 217 -55.38 0.96 -22.21
C ASN A 217 -56.33 -0.25 -22.04
N ASP A 218 -57.62 0.08 -22.03
CA ASP A 218 -58.80 -0.54 -22.67
C ASP A 218 -59.08 -2.06 -22.59
N ALA A 219 -60.20 -2.41 -21.93
CA ALA A 219 -61.44 -2.78 -22.63
C ALA A 219 -62.59 -3.10 -21.63
N HIS A 220 -63.68 -2.34 -21.73
CA HIS A 220 -65.04 -2.68 -21.26
C HIS A 220 -65.70 -3.73 -22.22
N PRO A 221 -66.88 -4.36 -21.97
CA PRO A 221 -67.98 -3.92 -21.08
C PRO A 221 -68.80 -5.00 -20.31
N ALA A 222 -69.67 -4.48 -19.41
CA ALA A 222 -71.08 -4.84 -19.15
C ALA A 222 -71.53 -6.00 -18.22
N ALA A 223 -72.65 -5.66 -17.53
CA ALA A 223 -73.74 -6.45 -16.91
C ALA A 223 -73.60 -6.69 -15.38
N SER A 224 -74.31 -5.97 -14.48
CA SER A 224 -75.75 -5.98 -14.13
C SER A 224 -76.26 -7.28 -13.48
N THR A 225 -76.66 -7.19 -12.19
CA THR A 225 -77.86 -7.70 -11.46
C THR A 225 -77.50 -7.96 -9.98
N ASP A 226 -78.05 -7.18 -9.04
CA ASP A 226 -79.20 -7.52 -8.15
C ASP A 226 -78.90 -8.59 -7.09
N GLU A 227 -78.80 -8.17 -5.82
CA GLU A 227 -79.71 -8.50 -4.70
C GLU A 227 -79.35 -7.71 -3.43
#